data_AF-A0A8T4FPF4-F1
#
_entry.id   AF-A0A8T4FPF4-F1
#
_cell.length_a   1.000
_cell.length_b   1.000
_cell.length_c   1.000
_cell.angle_alpha   90.00
_cell.angle_beta   90.00
_cell.angle_gamma   90.00
#
_symmetry.space_group_name_H-M   'P 1'
#
loop_
_entity.id
_entity.type
_entity.pdbx_description
1 polymer ?
#
loop_
_entity_poly.entity_id
_entity_poly.type
_entity_poly.pdbx_seq_one_letter_code
_entity_poly.pdbx_strand_id
1 'polypeptide(L)'
;MTETDYSLQDSIDTISAVVERKKNEISDLEGKLKRYRKQDKKDAVEGLIKYINADMVSYITVLADLSGDDSLLEGLDLDGIDDVERPDCYDKYLESQGSDVVEQEMKADEIRADHCSGVLEAWYEDIGLQALGSDKMIRVMMKDPYILGVIGEAIFDDDILFDKLNKCFSGSKKKSKKKSKKGKKKD
;
A
#
# COMPACT_ATOMS: atom_id res chain seq x y z
N MET A 1 9.67 19.61 -2.21
CA MET A 1 9.47 18.16 -2.31
C MET A 1 10.73 17.62 -2.90
N THR A 2 11.54 16.95 -2.09
CA THR A 2 12.71 16.21 -2.55
C THR A 2 12.19 14.89 -3.08
N GLU A 3 11.98 14.79 -4.40
CA GLU A 3 11.84 13.49 -5.06
C GLU A 3 13.21 12.82 -4.98
N THR A 4 13.41 12.03 -3.94
CA THR A 4 14.56 11.13 -3.84
C THR A 4 14.22 9.93 -4.73
N ASP A 5 14.38 10.09 -6.05
CA ASP A 5 14.22 9.01 -7.03
C ASP A 5 15.33 7.98 -6.80
N TYR A 6 15.12 7.07 -5.85
CA TYR A 6 15.95 5.88 -5.72
C TYR A 6 15.71 5.00 -6.93
N SER A 7 16.77 4.50 -7.55
CA SER A 7 16.59 3.45 -8.54
C SER A 7 15.96 2.23 -7.86
N LEU A 8 15.16 1.46 -8.60
CA LEU A 8 14.55 0.23 -8.07
C LEU A 8 15.59 -0.67 -7.38
N GLN A 9 16.79 -0.76 -7.96
CA GLN A 9 17.88 -1.55 -7.38
C GLN A 9 18.40 -0.95 -6.07
N ASP A 10 18.57 0.37 -5.97
CA ASP A 10 18.99 1.03 -4.73
C ASP A 10 17.96 0.83 -3.61
N SER A 11 16.67 0.82 -3.96
CA SER A 11 15.58 0.56 -3.03
C SER A 11 15.62 -0.87 -2.50
N ILE A 12 15.77 -1.86 -3.41
CA ILE A 12 15.95 -3.27 -3.06
C ILE A 12 17.16 -3.47 -2.16
N ASP A 13 18.31 -2.88 -2.52
CA ASP A 13 19.55 -3.03 -1.77
C ASP A 13 19.44 -2.40 -0.37
N THR A 14 18.79 -1.24 -0.26
CA THR A 14 18.57 -0.54 1.01
C THR A 14 17.67 -1.37 1.94
N ILE A 15 16.52 -1.85 1.43
CA ILE A 15 15.60 -2.66 2.25
C ILE A 15 16.24 -4.00 2.63
N SER A 16 16.93 -4.66 1.69
CA SER A 16 17.63 -5.92 1.94
C SER A 16 18.68 -5.78 3.05
N ALA A 17 19.46 -4.70 3.04
CA ALA A 17 20.43 -4.41 4.09
C ALA A 17 19.77 -4.24 5.47
N VAL A 18 18.63 -3.56 5.55
CA VAL A 18 17.86 -3.38 6.79
C VAL A 18 17.29 -4.71 7.28
N VAL A 19 16.76 -5.55 6.38
CA VAL A 19 16.26 -6.89 6.73
C VAL A 19 17.38 -7.75 7.35
N GLU A 20 18.55 -7.81 6.71
CA GLU A 20 19.68 -8.58 7.23
C GLU A 20 20.19 -8.02 8.57
N ARG A 21 20.19 -6.69 8.73
CA ARG A 21 20.53 -6.05 10.00
C ARG A 21 19.55 -6.46 11.11
N LYS A 22 18.24 -6.37 10.86
CA LYS A 22 17.19 -6.75 11.83
C LYS A 22 17.27 -8.23 12.22
N LYS A 23 17.58 -9.14 11.28
CA LYS A 23 17.84 -10.56 11.59
C LYS A 23 18.96 -10.73 12.62
N ASN A 24 20.07 -10.00 12.44
CA ASN A 24 21.19 -10.02 13.37
C ASN A 24 20.82 -9.42 14.73
N GLU A 25 20.07 -8.31 14.74
CA GLU A 25 19.57 -7.69 15.96
C GLU A 25 18.68 -8.63 16.78
N ILE A 26 17.74 -9.33 16.12
CA ILE A 26 16.87 -10.32 16.77
C ILE A 26 17.72 -11.43 17.39
N SER A 27 18.68 -12.00 16.65
CA SER A 27 19.58 -13.04 17.14
C SER A 27 20.39 -12.59 18.38
N ASP A 28 20.90 -11.35 18.36
CA ASP A 28 21.62 -10.76 19.49
C ASP A 28 20.73 -10.54 20.70
N LEU A 29 19.50 -10.07 20.50
CA LEU A 29 18.52 -9.87 21.56
C LEU A 29 18.07 -11.20 22.16
N GLU A 30 17.85 -12.24 21.37
CA GLU A 30 17.59 -13.60 21.84
C GLU A 30 18.75 -14.15 22.66
N GLY A 31 19.99 -13.88 22.23
CA GLY A 31 21.20 -14.20 22.97
C GLY A 31 21.28 -13.50 24.33
N LYS A 32 20.87 -12.23 24.40
CA LYS A 32 20.80 -11.45 25.65
C LYS A 32 19.65 -11.93 26.55
N LEU A 33 18.50 -12.27 25.98
CA LEU A 33 17.31 -12.76 26.69
C LEU A 33 17.64 -13.98 27.55
N LYS A 34 18.40 -14.94 27.01
CA LYS A 34 18.87 -16.15 27.72
C LYS A 34 19.74 -15.84 28.95
N ARG A 35 20.36 -14.66 29.01
CA ARG A 35 21.27 -14.24 30.09
C ARG A 35 20.57 -13.42 31.18
N TYR A 36 19.44 -12.79 30.88
CA TYR A 36 18.71 -11.98 31.85
C TYR A 36 18.04 -12.85 32.92
N ARG A 37 18.19 -12.44 34.18
CA ARG A 37 17.60 -13.12 35.35
C ARG A 37 16.34 -12.45 35.89
N LYS A 38 16.15 -11.16 35.60
CA LYS A 38 14.99 -10.38 36.07
C LYS A 38 13.88 -10.44 35.03
N GLN A 39 12.64 -10.69 35.46
CA GLN A 39 11.49 -10.83 34.56
C GLN A 39 11.23 -9.55 33.77
N ASP A 40 11.21 -8.38 34.43
CA ASP A 40 10.99 -7.10 33.75
C ASP A 40 11.99 -6.83 32.61
N LYS A 41 13.23 -7.32 32.73
CA LYS A 41 14.25 -7.19 31.68
C LYS A 41 14.01 -8.18 30.54
N LYS A 42 13.46 -9.36 30.84
CA LYS A 42 13.06 -10.33 29.82
C LYS A 42 11.89 -9.78 29.03
N ASP A 43 10.85 -9.32 29.72
CA ASP A 43 9.63 -8.78 29.10
C ASP A 43 9.96 -7.59 28.17
N ALA A 44 10.85 -6.69 28.60
CA ALA A 44 11.29 -5.57 27.76
C ALA A 44 12.04 -6.02 26.49
N VAL A 45 12.87 -7.06 26.59
CA VAL A 45 13.63 -7.59 25.45
C VAL A 45 12.74 -8.42 24.53
N GLU A 46 11.81 -9.20 25.08
CA GLU A 46 10.79 -9.93 24.32
C GLU A 46 9.90 -8.97 23.53
N GLY A 47 9.49 -7.85 24.14
CA GLY A 47 8.76 -6.79 23.46
C GLY A 47 9.54 -6.18 22.29
N LEU A 48 10.84 -5.89 22.49
CA LEU A 48 11.71 -5.42 21.42
C LEU A 48 11.85 -6.44 20.29
N ILE A 49 12.08 -7.71 20.62
CA ILE A 49 12.18 -8.79 19.63
C ILE A 49 10.88 -8.91 18.83
N LYS A 50 9.72 -8.88 19.51
CA LYS A 50 8.41 -8.96 18.84
C LYS A 50 8.22 -7.80 17.86
N TYR A 51 8.54 -6.58 18.28
CA TYR A 51 8.45 -5.39 17.44
C TYR A 51 9.41 -5.42 16.25
N ILE A 52 10.69 -5.74 16.47
CA ILE A 52 11.69 -5.80 15.39
C ILE A 52 11.33 -6.91 14.39
N ASN A 53 10.79 -8.05 14.86
CA ASN A 53 10.28 -9.10 13.98
C ASN A 53 9.12 -8.61 13.12
N ALA A 54 8.11 -7.96 13.71
CA ALA A 54 6.97 -7.46 12.96
C ALA A 54 7.40 -6.44 11.91
N ASP A 55 8.26 -5.49 12.30
CA ASP A 55 8.76 -4.47 11.40
C ASP A 55 9.67 -5.06 10.29
N MET A 56 10.49 -6.06 10.60
CA MET A 56 11.25 -6.82 9.61
C MET A 56 10.35 -7.53 8.61
N VAL A 57 9.26 -8.16 9.06
CA VAL A 57 8.27 -8.80 8.18
C VAL A 57 7.67 -7.77 7.23
N SER A 58 7.29 -6.58 7.72
CA SER A 58 6.79 -5.50 6.87
C SER A 58 7.80 -5.06 5.80
N TYR A 59 9.11 -4.99 6.14
CA TYR A 59 10.16 -4.72 5.14
C TYR A 59 10.31 -5.86 4.12
N ILE A 60 10.21 -7.13 4.55
CA ILE A 60 10.27 -8.27 3.64
C ILE A 60 9.08 -8.26 2.68
N THR A 61 7.88 -7.85 3.12
CA THR A 61 6.71 -7.70 2.24
C THR A 61 6.96 -6.72 1.11
N VAL A 62 7.52 -5.55 1.41
CA VAL A 62 7.88 -4.57 0.38
C VAL A 62 9.02 -5.06 -0.50
N LEU A 63 10.01 -5.75 0.07
CA LEU A 63 11.11 -6.33 -0.69
C LEU A 63 10.61 -7.37 -1.70
N ALA A 64 9.67 -8.24 -1.31
CA ALA A 64 9.06 -9.23 -2.18
C ALA A 64 8.36 -8.58 -3.38
N ASP A 65 7.57 -7.53 -3.14
CA ASP A 65 6.87 -6.82 -4.22
C ASP A 65 7.84 -6.09 -5.15
N LEU A 66 8.81 -5.34 -4.61
CA LEU A 66 9.81 -4.62 -5.41
C LEU A 66 10.69 -5.55 -6.26
N SER A 67 11.04 -6.73 -5.72
CA SER A 67 11.88 -7.72 -6.42
C SER A 67 11.08 -8.66 -7.33
N GLY A 68 9.76 -8.74 -7.15
CA GLY A 68 8.90 -9.74 -7.79
C GLY A 68 9.19 -11.17 -7.33
N ASP A 69 9.70 -11.35 -6.10
CA ASP A 69 10.06 -12.64 -5.52
C ASP A 69 9.19 -12.98 -4.30
N ASP A 70 8.04 -13.60 -4.56
CA ASP A 70 7.10 -14.06 -3.53
C ASP A 70 7.70 -15.15 -2.61
N SER A 71 8.80 -15.81 -3.00
CA SER A 71 9.43 -16.83 -2.17
C SER A 71 9.98 -16.26 -0.85
N LEU A 72 10.24 -14.95 -0.81
CA LEU A 72 10.63 -14.23 0.39
C LEU A 72 9.54 -14.22 1.48
N LEU A 73 8.28 -14.46 1.10
CA LEU A 73 7.14 -14.49 2.02
C LEU A 73 6.91 -15.89 2.62
N GLU A 74 7.57 -16.92 2.11
CA GLU A 74 7.35 -18.30 2.56
C GLU A 74 7.73 -18.48 4.04
N GLY A 75 6.75 -18.92 4.83
CA GLY A 75 6.95 -19.20 6.26
C GLY A 75 6.94 -17.97 7.16
N LEU A 76 6.66 -16.77 6.63
CA LEU A 76 6.40 -15.58 7.45
C LEU A 76 4.97 -15.59 8.00
N ASP A 77 4.83 -15.13 9.23
CA ASP A 77 3.52 -14.86 9.84
C ASP A 77 3.09 -13.43 9.46
N LEU A 78 2.31 -13.32 8.38
CA LEU A 78 1.80 -12.05 7.87
C LEU A 78 0.57 -11.55 8.63
N ASP A 79 -0.13 -12.42 9.37
CA ASP A 79 -1.32 -12.05 10.12
C ASP A 79 -0.97 -11.60 11.56
N GLY A 80 0.17 -12.06 12.08
CA GLY A 80 0.63 -11.76 13.44
C GLY A 80 1.26 -10.38 13.66
N ILE A 81 1.36 -9.54 12.62
CA ILE A 81 2.04 -8.23 12.68
C ILE A 81 1.13 -7.06 13.08
N ASP A 82 -0.19 -7.16 12.85
CA ASP A 82 -1.12 -6.03 13.01
C ASP A 82 -1.29 -5.56 14.46
N ASP A 83 -1.04 -6.43 15.44
CA ASP A 83 -1.24 -6.17 16.88
C ASP A 83 0.07 -5.88 17.64
N VAL A 84 1.15 -5.53 16.93
CA VAL A 84 2.46 -5.32 17.57
C VAL A 84 2.69 -3.83 17.84
N GLU A 85 2.39 -3.43 19.08
CA GLU A 85 2.69 -2.06 19.54
C GLU A 85 4.21 -1.80 19.61
N ARG A 86 4.59 -0.59 19.20
CA ARG A 86 5.95 -0.09 19.34
C ARG A 86 6.33 0.08 20.81
N PRO A 87 7.37 -0.60 21.32
CA PRO A 87 7.81 -0.44 22.71
C PRO A 87 8.39 0.96 22.96
N ASP A 88 8.11 1.55 24.12
CA ASP A 88 8.64 2.87 24.53
C ASP A 88 10.18 2.95 24.54
N CYS A 89 10.85 1.81 24.63
CA CYS A 89 12.31 1.73 24.63
C CYS A 89 12.94 1.62 23.24
N TYR A 90 12.13 1.51 22.17
CA TYR A 90 12.64 1.26 20.83
C TYR A 90 13.47 2.43 20.28
N ASP A 91 13.05 3.69 20.46
CA ASP A 91 13.83 4.86 20.03
C ASP A 91 15.23 4.86 20.64
N LYS A 92 15.29 4.70 21.98
CA LYS A 92 16.56 4.63 22.71
C LYS A 92 17.40 3.44 22.28
N TYR A 93 16.76 2.32 21.94
CA TYR A 93 17.45 1.15 21.43
C TYR A 93 18.07 1.44 20.05
N LEU A 94 17.31 2.03 19.12
CA LEU A 94 17.79 2.37 17.78
C LEU A 94 18.94 3.38 17.84
N GLU A 95 18.80 4.44 18.63
CA GLU A 95 19.87 5.43 18.88
C GLU A 95 21.14 4.79 19.43
N SER A 96 21.01 3.75 20.27
CA SER A 96 22.17 3.04 20.85
C SER A 96 22.96 2.22 19.83
N GLN A 97 22.41 1.95 18.65
CA GLN A 97 23.09 1.24 17.55
C GLN A 97 24.02 2.16 16.73
N GLY A 98 23.90 3.48 16.89
CA GLY A 98 24.71 4.48 16.20
C GLY A 98 23.94 5.26 15.13
N SER A 99 24.49 6.43 14.75
CA SER A 99 23.88 7.36 13.79
C SER A 99 23.62 6.72 12.43
N ASP A 100 24.57 5.92 11.94
CA ASP A 100 24.49 5.32 10.61
C ASP A 100 23.32 4.34 10.51
N VAL A 101 23.01 3.65 11.61
CA VAL A 101 21.86 2.73 11.69
C VAL A 101 20.54 3.51 11.68
N VAL A 102 20.48 4.64 12.40
CA VAL A 102 19.32 5.53 12.40
C VAL A 102 19.06 6.07 10.99
N GLU A 103 20.10 6.54 10.30
CA GLU A 103 19.99 7.05 8.93
C GLU A 103 19.53 5.97 7.95
N GLN A 104 20.08 4.75 8.05
CA GLN A 104 19.64 3.62 7.23
C GLN A 104 18.18 3.25 7.50
N GLU A 105 17.75 3.26 8.76
CA GLU A 105 16.36 2.97 9.13
C GLU A 105 15.41 4.01 8.55
N MET A 106 15.73 5.29 8.71
CA MET A 106 14.91 6.38 8.15
C MET A 106 14.78 6.28 6.64
N LYS A 107 15.89 5.99 5.95
CA LYS A 107 15.90 5.83 4.49
C LYS A 107 15.05 4.63 4.04
N ALA A 108 15.16 3.50 4.72
CA ALA A 108 14.36 2.32 4.40
C ALA A 108 12.87 2.56 4.67
N ASP A 109 12.55 3.27 5.76
CA ASP A 109 11.17 3.61 6.10
C ASP A 109 10.55 4.58 5.08
N GLU A 110 11.32 5.54 4.57
CA GLU A 110 10.91 6.42 3.46
C GLU A 110 10.57 5.60 2.21
N ILE A 111 11.45 4.70 1.78
CA ILE A 111 11.21 3.82 0.62
C ILE A 111 9.96 2.96 0.84
N ARG A 112 9.80 2.40 2.05
CA ARG A 112 8.64 1.59 2.40
C ARG A 112 7.35 2.40 2.32
N ALA A 113 7.34 3.59 2.91
CA ALA A 113 6.19 4.48 2.93
C ALA A 113 5.78 4.91 1.51
N ASP A 114 6.75 5.32 0.69
CA ASP A 114 6.51 5.72 -0.70
C ASP A 114 5.95 4.57 -1.53
N HIS A 115 6.52 3.37 -1.38
CA HIS A 115 6.04 2.18 -2.07
C HIS A 115 4.59 1.83 -1.68
N CYS A 116 4.30 1.76 -0.38
CA CYS A 116 2.95 1.47 0.10
C CYS A 116 1.94 2.55 -0.34
N SER A 117 2.34 3.82 -0.36
CA SER A 117 1.51 4.91 -0.88
C SER A 117 1.21 4.72 -2.37
N GLY A 118 2.21 4.36 -3.18
CA GLY A 118 2.03 4.10 -4.61
C GLY A 118 1.09 2.91 -4.88
N VAL A 119 1.20 1.83 -4.10
CA VAL A 119 0.29 0.67 -4.19
C VAL A 119 -1.14 1.08 -3.86
N LEU A 120 -1.34 1.85 -2.78
CA LEU A 120 -2.66 2.35 -2.39
C LEU A 120 -3.26 3.27 -3.45
N GLU A 121 -2.47 4.17 -4.03
CA GLU A 121 -2.91 5.06 -5.12
C GLU A 121 -3.38 4.25 -6.34
N ALA A 122 -2.60 3.24 -6.76
CA ALA A 122 -2.97 2.35 -7.86
C ALA A 122 -4.27 1.56 -7.56
N TRP A 123 -4.46 1.10 -6.32
CA TRP A 123 -5.71 0.45 -5.91
C TRP A 123 -6.90 1.42 -5.93
N TYR A 124 -6.73 2.64 -5.44
CA TYR A 124 -7.79 3.65 -5.49
C TYR A 124 -8.14 4.02 -6.92
N GLU A 125 -7.16 4.11 -7.82
CA GLU A 125 -7.38 4.32 -9.25
C GLU A 125 -8.19 3.16 -9.85
N ASP A 126 -7.78 1.91 -9.63
CA ASP A 126 -8.50 0.75 -10.17
C ASP A 126 -9.94 0.66 -9.65
N ILE A 127 -10.14 0.80 -8.34
CA ILE A 127 -11.48 0.83 -7.73
C ILE A 127 -12.31 1.98 -8.32
N GLY A 128 -11.73 3.16 -8.47
CA GLY A 128 -12.37 4.33 -9.08
C GLY A 128 -12.79 4.06 -10.52
N LEU A 129 -11.91 3.49 -11.34
CA LEU A 129 -12.18 3.11 -12.72
C LEU A 129 -13.27 2.05 -12.81
N GLN A 130 -13.26 1.03 -11.95
CA GLN A 130 -14.30 0.02 -11.88
C GLN A 130 -15.65 0.62 -11.49
N ALA A 131 -15.68 1.54 -10.51
CA ALA A 131 -16.88 2.24 -10.10
C ALA A 131 -17.45 3.09 -11.25
N LEU A 132 -16.61 3.82 -11.97
CA LEU A 132 -17.00 4.59 -13.15
C LEU A 132 -17.42 3.70 -14.33
N GLY A 133 -16.94 2.47 -14.42
CA GLY A 133 -17.41 1.48 -15.41
C GLY A 133 -18.82 0.94 -15.14
N SER A 134 -19.38 1.17 -13.96
CA SER A 134 -20.67 0.60 -13.53
C SER A 134 -21.77 1.65 -13.47
N ASP A 135 -22.72 1.57 -14.42
CA ASP A 135 -23.93 2.41 -14.48
C ASP A 135 -24.72 2.44 -13.16
N LYS A 136 -24.75 1.30 -12.43
CA LYS A 136 -25.44 1.19 -11.15
C LYS A 136 -24.68 1.95 -10.06
N MET A 137 -23.36 1.84 -10.04
CA MET A 137 -22.51 2.48 -9.03
C MET A 137 -22.47 4.00 -9.23
N ILE A 138 -22.29 4.47 -10.47
CA ILE A 138 -22.39 5.91 -10.81
C ILE A 138 -23.73 6.47 -10.33
N ARG A 139 -24.85 5.80 -10.60
CA ARG A 139 -26.17 6.29 -10.16
C ARG A 139 -26.36 6.33 -8.65
N VAL A 140 -25.61 5.54 -7.90
CA VAL A 140 -25.60 5.58 -6.42
C VAL A 140 -24.71 6.72 -5.95
N MET A 141 -23.50 6.85 -6.50
CA MET A 141 -22.55 7.93 -6.19
C MET A 141 -23.12 9.32 -6.49
N MET A 142 -23.80 9.49 -7.63
CA MET A 142 -24.42 10.76 -8.04
C MET A 142 -25.61 11.19 -7.16
N LYS A 143 -26.07 10.36 -6.21
CA LYS A 143 -27.09 10.76 -5.22
C LYS A 143 -26.49 11.46 -4.01
N ASP A 144 -25.18 11.32 -3.81
CA ASP A 144 -24.47 12.00 -2.75
C ASP A 144 -23.92 13.35 -3.29
N PRO A 145 -24.33 14.50 -2.74
CA PRO A 145 -23.89 15.81 -3.22
C PRO A 145 -22.39 16.06 -3.09
N TYR A 146 -21.73 15.45 -2.09
CA TYR A 146 -20.28 15.58 -1.90
C TYR A 146 -19.53 14.80 -2.97
N ILE A 147 -19.91 13.54 -3.20
CA ILE A 147 -19.30 12.71 -4.26
C ILE A 147 -19.53 13.33 -5.64
N LEU A 148 -20.72 13.88 -5.89
CA LEU A 148 -21.04 14.59 -7.13
C LEU A 148 -20.12 15.81 -7.35
N GLY A 149 -19.83 16.57 -6.30
CA GLY A 149 -18.92 17.71 -6.35
C GLY A 149 -17.49 17.28 -6.70
N VAL A 150 -16.96 16.29 -6.00
CA VAL A 150 -15.60 15.77 -6.22
C VAL A 150 -15.44 15.16 -7.61
N ILE A 151 -16.41 14.37 -8.09
CA ILE A 151 -16.41 13.85 -9.45
C ILE A 151 -16.50 14.98 -10.47
N GLY A 152 -17.30 16.00 -10.21
CA GLY A 152 -17.44 17.17 -11.09
C GLY A 152 -16.13 17.96 -11.24
N GLU A 153 -15.39 18.16 -10.13
CA GLU A 153 -14.08 18.79 -10.11
C GLU A 153 -13.05 17.95 -10.88
N ALA A 154 -12.96 16.65 -10.59
CA ALA A 154 -12.06 15.74 -11.30
C ALA A 154 -12.32 15.65 -12.81
N ILE A 155 -13.59 15.69 -13.22
CA ILE A 155 -13.99 15.73 -14.65
C ILE A 155 -13.60 17.05 -15.31
N PHE A 156 -13.68 18.16 -14.57
CA PHE A 156 -13.32 19.47 -15.11
C PHE A 156 -11.81 19.57 -15.37
N ASP A 157 -11.02 18.91 -14.53
CA ASP A 157 -9.56 18.91 -14.62
C ASP A 157 -8.99 17.85 -15.59
N ASP A 158 -9.75 16.80 -15.94
CA ASP A 158 -9.30 15.70 -16.81
C ASP A 158 -10.32 15.32 -17.91
N ASP A 159 -9.97 15.67 -19.16
CA ASP A 159 -10.74 15.36 -20.37
C ASP A 159 -10.96 13.85 -20.60
N ILE A 160 -10.03 12.98 -20.17
CA ILE A 160 -10.15 11.52 -20.30
C ILE A 160 -11.24 10.99 -19.37
N LEU A 161 -11.33 11.53 -18.15
CA LEU A 161 -12.37 11.21 -17.17
C LEU A 161 -13.75 11.66 -17.67
N PHE A 162 -13.84 12.85 -18.27
CA PHE A 162 -15.08 13.32 -18.92
C PHE A 162 -15.56 12.35 -20.01
N ASP A 163 -14.68 11.94 -20.91
CA ASP A 163 -15.01 11.04 -22.02
C ASP A 163 -15.47 9.66 -21.55
N LYS A 164 -14.84 9.13 -20.48
CA LYS A 164 -15.23 7.85 -19.86
C LYS A 164 -16.63 7.93 -19.25
N LEU A 165 -16.94 8.97 -18.47
CA LEU A 165 -18.29 9.13 -17.90
C LEU A 165 -19.37 9.35 -18.96
N ASN A 166 -19.08 10.16 -19.98
CA ASN A 166 -20.06 10.45 -21.03
C ASN A 166 -20.39 9.19 -21.86
N LYS A 167 -19.43 8.27 -22.04
CA LYS A 167 -19.67 6.95 -22.66
C LYS A 167 -20.59 6.06 -21.81
N CYS A 168 -20.44 6.03 -20.49
CA CYS A 168 -21.35 5.29 -19.59
C CYS A 168 -22.79 5.82 -19.72
N PHE A 169 -22.99 7.14 -19.68
CA PHE A 169 -24.33 7.71 -19.81
C PHE A 169 -24.93 7.61 -21.22
N SER A 170 -24.14 7.72 -22.28
CA SER A 170 -24.62 7.63 -23.66
C SER A 170 -24.91 6.19 -24.11
N GLY A 171 -24.23 5.19 -23.53
CA GLY A 171 -24.50 3.76 -23.73
C GLY A 171 -25.91 3.32 -23.29
N SER A 172 -26.48 4.01 -22.29
CA SER A 172 -27.86 3.79 -21.85
C SER A 172 -28.94 4.26 -22.86
N LYS A 173 -28.55 4.99 -23.92
CA LYS A 173 -29.44 5.44 -25.01
C LYS A 173 -29.34 4.56 -26.26
N LYS A 174 -29.28 3.23 -26.14
CA LYS A 174 -29.53 2.35 -27.31
C LYS A 174 -31.02 2.42 -27.68
N LYS A 175 -31.32 3.37 -28.57
CA LYS A 175 -32.62 3.58 -29.24
C LYS A 175 -33.23 2.25 -29.69
N SER A 176 -34.35 1.88 -29.08
CA SER A 176 -35.34 0.98 -29.65
C SER A 176 -35.98 1.63 -30.90
N LYS A 177 -35.26 1.64 -32.03
CA LYS A 177 -35.85 2.01 -33.33
C LYS A 177 -36.77 0.88 -33.80
N LYS A 178 -38.04 0.95 -33.39
CA LYS A 178 -39.16 0.18 -33.93
C LYS A 178 -39.23 0.40 -35.44
N LYS A 179 -38.89 -0.63 -36.24
CA LYS A 179 -39.05 -0.63 -37.71
C LYS A 179 -40.53 -0.46 -38.06
N SER A 180 -40.91 0.71 -38.61
CA SER A 180 -42.21 0.87 -39.26
C SER A 180 -42.15 0.18 -40.63
N LYS A 181 -43.00 -0.84 -40.82
CA LYS A 181 -43.24 -1.49 -42.12
C LYS A 181 -43.83 -0.45 -43.08
N LYS A 182 -43.07 -0.06 -44.10
CA LYS A 182 -43.54 0.78 -45.20
C LYS A 182 -44.51 -0.04 -46.06
N GLY A 183 -45.75 0.41 -46.16
CA GLY A 183 -46.82 -0.22 -46.91
C GLY A 183 -46.54 -0.30 -48.41
N LYS A 184 -47.02 -1.39 -49.02
CA LYS A 184 -47.13 -1.60 -50.46
C LYS A 184 -47.88 -0.43 -51.11
N LYS A 185 -47.28 0.23 -52.10
CA LYS A 185 -48.04 0.93 -53.14
C LYS A 185 -48.24 -0.05 -54.29
N LYS A 186 -49.51 -0.42 -54.52
CA LYS A 186 -50.02 -0.76 -55.85
C LYS A 186 -50.49 0.56 -56.45
N ASP A 187 -49.99 0.90 -57.62
CA ASP A 187 -50.77 1.19 -58.84
C ASP A 187 -49.79 1.30 -60.01
#